data_AF-Q1IUT7-F1
#
_entry.id   AF-Q1IUT7-F1
#
_cell.length_a   1.000
_cell.length_b   1.000
_cell.length_c   1.000
_cell.angle_alpha   90.00
_cell.angle_beta   90.00
_cell.angle_gamma   90.00
#
_symmetry.space_group_name_H-M   'P 1'
#
loop_
_entity.id
_entity.type
_entity.pdbx_description
1 polymer ?
#
loop_
_entity_poly.entity_id
_entity_poly.type
_entity_poly.pdbx_seq_one_letter_code
_entity_poly.pdbx_strand_id
1 'polypeptide(L)'
;MNPLFYRGDCTHMEKIKEVVEARSLFTEAAVDWSVMKWLSEKKRVRKTADACNATLDRVELEMQQGWSAELKTAYESLSGKDTDKIAPDAEKLAKSLKEAHDAAIAKRMEAEETFEKAEKRMSVSMAREGCQIAMAGWDLHEAAIKKSETAASKK
;
A
#
# COMPACT_ATOMS: atom_id res chain seq x y z
N MET A 1 5.95 -12.11 33.77
CA MET A 1 5.31 -11.00 33.05
C MET A 1 6.45 -10.18 32.45
N ASN A 2 6.91 -10.56 31.25
CA ASN A 2 8.14 -10.03 30.65
C ASN A 2 7.76 -9.16 29.45
N PRO A 3 8.18 -7.89 29.40
CA PRO A 3 7.93 -7.05 28.24
C PRO A 3 8.98 -7.38 27.18
N LEU A 4 8.59 -8.12 26.14
CA LEU A 4 9.38 -8.21 24.92
C LEU A 4 9.21 -6.89 24.16
N PHE A 5 9.94 -5.87 24.60
CA PHE A 5 10.36 -4.77 23.72
C PHE A 5 11.31 -5.37 22.68
N TYR A 6 10.74 -5.87 21.59
CA TYR A 6 11.47 -6.02 20.34
C TYR A 6 11.74 -4.61 19.79
N ARG A 7 12.75 -3.94 20.33
CA ARG A 7 13.52 -2.96 19.55
C ARG A 7 14.40 -3.77 18.61
N GLY A 8 13.80 -4.22 17.52
CA GLY A 8 14.55 -4.62 16.34
C GLY A 8 14.75 -3.37 15.50
N ASP A 9 15.95 -2.82 15.55
CA ASP A 9 16.48 -2.05 14.43
C ASP A 9 16.50 -3.00 13.21
N CYS A 10 15.39 -3.05 12.48
CA CYS A 10 15.24 -3.76 11.22
C CYS A 10 14.45 -2.85 10.31
N THR A 11 15.09 -2.42 9.24
CA THR A 11 14.47 -1.86 8.03
C THR A 11 13.36 -2.79 7.54
N HIS A 12 12.13 -2.66 8.07
CA HIS A 12 10.99 -3.53 7.74
C HIS A 12 10.65 -3.46 6.23
N MET A 13 11.04 -2.35 5.61
CA MET A 13 10.89 -2.08 4.19
C MET A 13 11.97 -2.70 3.30
N GLU A 14 13.12 -3.14 3.83
CA GLU A 14 14.14 -3.78 3.01
C GLU A 14 13.71 -5.20 2.67
N LYS A 15 12.88 -5.29 1.62
CA LYS A 15 12.48 -6.47 0.86
C LYS A 15 11.33 -7.27 1.46
N ILE A 16 10.15 -6.65 1.53
CA ILE A 16 8.90 -7.42 1.53
C ILE A 16 8.90 -8.28 0.26
N LYS A 17 9.04 -9.60 0.44
CA LYS A 17 9.24 -10.56 -0.66
C LYS A 17 8.11 -10.44 -1.67
N GLU A 18 6.88 -10.28 -1.19
CA GLU A 18 5.66 -10.18 -1.98
C GLU A 18 5.67 -8.94 -2.87
N VAL A 19 6.20 -7.81 -2.38
CA VAL A 19 6.32 -6.58 -3.18
C VAL A 19 7.38 -6.74 -4.27
N VAL A 20 8.52 -7.36 -3.94
CA VAL A 20 9.59 -7.61 -4.92
C VAL A 20 9.12 -8.59 -6.00
N GLU A 21 8.45 -9.67 -5.60
CA GLU A 21 7.88 -10.67 -6.51
C GLU A 21 6.82 -10.04 -7.42
N ALA A 22 5.92 -9.23 -6.85
CA ALA A 22 4.90 -8.52 -7.60
C ALA A 22 5.50 -7.53 -8.61
N ARG A 23 6.48 -6.71 -8.20
CA ARG A 23 7.19 -5.78 -9.10
C ARG A 23 7.90 -6.50 -10.23
N SER A 24 8.59 -7.62 -9.94
CA SER A 24 9.26 -8.40 -10.97
C SER A 24 8.27 -8.93 -12.00
N LEU A 25 7.16 -9.51 -11.54
CA LEU A 25 6.13 -10.05 -12.42
C LEU A 25 5.46 -8.95 -13.25
N PHE A 26 5.14 -7.81 -12.62
CA PHE A 26 4.47 -6.70 -13.29
C PHE A 26 5.38 -5.98 -14.28
N THR A 27 6.68 -5.91 -14.01
CA THR A 27 7.67 -5.39 -14.96
C THR A 27 7.75 -6.30 -16.19
N GLU A 28 7.85 -7.62 -16.00
CA GLU A 28 7.83 -8.59 -17.12
C GLU A 28 6.53 -8.47 -17.93
N ALA A 29 5.39 -8.37 -17.24
CA ALA A 29 4.08 -8.26 -17.87
C ALA A 29 3.88 -6.94 -18.63
N ALA A 30 4.41 -5.84 -18.11
CA ALA A 30 4.32 -4.51 -18.71
C ALA A 30 5.14 -4.39 -20.01
N VAL A 31 6.26 -5.11 -20.13
CA VAL A 31 7.19 -4.95 -21.25
C VAL A 31 7.03 -6.07 -22.28
N ASP A 32 7.01 -7.33 -21.84
CA ASP A 32 7.33 -8.47 -22.71
C ASP A 32 6.14 -9.37 -23.06
N TRP A 33 4.98 -9.18 -22.42
CA TRP A 33 3.88 -10.12 -22.60
C TRP A 33 3.05 -9.86 -23.85
N SER A 34 2.77 -10.92 -24.60
CA SER A 34 1.79 -10.94 -25.68
C SER A 34 0.36 -11.09 -25.15
N VAL A 35 -0.64 -10.87 -26.01
CA VAL A 35 -2.07 -11.09 -25.69
C VAL A 35 -2.32 -12.51 -25.15
N MET A 36 -1.74 -13.51 -25.81
CA MET A 36 -1.91 -14.91 -25.42
C MET A 36 -1.30 -15.19 -24.05
N LYS A 37 -0.10 -14.67 -23.77
CA LYS A 37 0.56 -14.81 -22.47
C LYS A 37 -0.22 -14.10 -21.37
N TRP A 38 -0.77 -12.91 -21.64
CA TRP A 38 -1.63 -12.20 -20.70
C TRP A 38 -2.87 -13.01 -20.34
N LEU A 39 -3.56 -13.59 -21.33
CA LEU A 39 -4.78 -14.38 -21.09
C LEU A 39 -4.50 -15.65 -20.27
N SER A 40 -3.33 -16.29 -20.45
CA SER A 40 -2.95 -17.46 -19.66
C SER A 40 -2.49 -17.11 -18.24
N GLU A 41 -1.73 -16.03 -18.07
CA GLU A 41 -1.06 -15.68 -16.81
C GLU A 41 -1.82 -14.66 -15.96
N LYS A 42 -2.93 -14.07 -16.44
CA LYS A 42 -3.70 -13.06 -15.68
C LYS A 42 -4.11 -13.50 -14.27
N LYS A 43 -4.38 -14.79 -14.07
CA LYS A 43 -4.69 -15.34 -12.74
C LYS A 43 -3.49 -15.26 -11.80
N ARG A 44 -2.28 -15.50 -12.31
CA ARG A 44 -1.03 -15.36 -11.57
C ARG A 44 -0.76 -13.90 -11.23
N VAL A 45 -0.97 -12.98 -12.18
CA VAL A 45 -0.85 -11.53 -11.96
C VAL A 45 -1.77 -11.09 -10.84
N ARG A 46 -3.07 -11.44 -10.90
CA ARG A 46 -4.05 -11.09 -9.86
C ARG A 46 -3.65 -11.65 -8.49
N LYS A 47 -3.35 -12.96 -8.42
CA LYS A 47 -2.92 -13.59 -7.16
C LYS A 47 -1.69 -12.94 -6.54
N THR A 48 -0.71 -12.55 -7.37
CA THR A 48 0.53 -11.92 -6.90
C THR A 48 0.26 -10.49 -6.41
N ALA A 49 -0.59 -9.74 -7.11
CA ALA A 49 -1.03 -8.42 -6.67
C ALA A 49 -1.82 -8.49 -5.36
N ASP A 50 -2.74 -9.44 -5.24
CA ASP A 50 -3.52 -9.66 -4.00
C ASP A 50 -2.60 -9.98 -2.82
N ALA A 51 -1.58 -10.83 -3.02
CA ALA A 51 -0.59 -11.16 -1.99
C ALA A 51 0.27 -9.95 -1.59
N CYS A 52 0.70 -9.15 -2.56
CA CYS A 52 1.43 -7.90 -2.32
C CYS A 52 0.58 -6.92 -1.49
N ASN A 53 -0.63 -6.65 -1.95
CA ASN A 53 -1.57 -5.75 -1.27
C ASN A 53 -1.88 -6.24 0.15
N ALA A 54 -2.17 -7.53 0.35
CA ALA A 54 -2.43 -8.08 1.67
C ALA A 54 -1.23 -7.95 2.62
N THR A 55 -0.01 -8.04 2.08
CA THR A 55 1.20 -7.88 2.88
C THR A 55 1.42 -6.43 3.28
N LEU A 56 1.20 -5.49 2.36
CA LEU A 56 1.26 -4.06 2.64
C LEU A 56 0.19 -3.65 3.67
N ASP A 57 -1.04 -4.13 3.51
CA ASP A 57 -2.14 -3.90 4.46
C ASP A 57 -1.78 -4.44 5.86
N ARG A 58 -1.18 -5.63 5.96
CA ARG A 58 -0.73 -6.20 7.24
C ARG A 58 0.34 -5.33 7.90
N VAL A 59 1.37 -4.92 7.15
CA VAL A 59 2.47 -4.11 7.68
C VAL A 59 1.95 -2.73 8.11
N GLU A 60 1.05 -2.13 7.34
CA GLU A 60 0.40 -0.87 7.72
C GLU A 60 -0.34 -1.01 9.05
N LEU A 61 -1.14 -2.06 9.23
CA LEU A 61 -1.86 -2.33 10.48
C LEU A 61 -0.90 -2.49 11.67
N GLU A 62 0.22 -3.19 11.49
CA GLU A 62 1.26 -3.33 12.53
C GLU A 62 1.85 -1.96 12.92
N MET A 63 2.11 -1.08 11.95
CA MET A 63 2.59 0.27 12.23
C MET A 63 1.53 1.13 12.94
N GLN A 64 0.26 1.04 12.50
CA GLN A 64 -0.86 1.74 13.13
C GLN A 64 -1.06 1.30 14.58
N GLN A 65 -0.86 0.01 14.90
CA GLN A 65 -0.91 -0.48 16.29
C GLN A 65 0.17 0.18 17.17
N GLY A 66 1.32 0.52 16.61
CA GLY A 66 2.43 1.19 17.29
C GLY A 66 2.23 2.68 17.58
N TRP A 67 1.22 3.32 16.98
CA TRP A 67 0.94 4.75 17.15
C TRP A 67 0.54 5.12 18.58
N SER A 68 0.83 6.36 18.97
CA SER A 68 0.34 6.95 20.22
C SER A 68 -1.19 7.05 20.21
N ALA A 69 -1.80 7.04 21.39
CA ALA A 69 -3.26 7.19 21.52
C ALA A 69 -3.74 8.49 20.87
N GLU A 70 -2.99 9.58 21.04
CA GLU A 70 -3.28 10.88 20.44
C GLU A 70 -3.29 10.84 18.90
N LEU A 71 -2.31 10.17 18.28
CA LEU A 71 -2.24 10.04 16.84
C LEU A 71 -3.37 9.14 16.29
N LYS A 72 -3.71 8.06 17.00
CA LYS A 72 -4.86 7.20 16.63
C LYS A 72 -6.15 7.98 16.69
N THR A 73 -6.40 8.72 17.77
CA THR A 73 -7.57 9.59 17.91
C THR A 73 -7.62 10.65 16.82
N ALA A 74 -6.48 11.28 16.51
CA ALA A 74 -6.38 12.26 15.43
C ALA A 74 -6.67 11.67 14.03
N TYR A 75 -6.23 10.44 13.78
CA TYR A 75 -6.49 9.76 12.51
C TYR A 75 -7.95 9.30 12.39
N GLU A 76 -8.52 8.79 13.48
CA GLU A 76 -9.94 8.41 13.53
C GLU A 76 -10.88 9.61 13.39
N SER A 77 -10.49 10.78 13.90
CA SER A 77 -11.33 11.98 13.81
C SER A 77 -11.46 12.51 12.39
N LEU A 78 -10.37 12.40 11.61
CA LEU A 78 -10.38 12.67 10.16
C LEU A 78 -11.27 11.69 9.37
N SER A 79 -11.64 10.56 9.98
CA SER A 79 -12.57 9.58 9.41
C SER A 79 -14.02 9.84 9.83
N GLY A 80 -14.32 10.97 10.48
CA GLY A 80 -15.68 11.41 10.81
C GLY A 80 -16.11 11.18 12.27
N LYS A 81 -15.19 10.84 13.18
CA LYS A 81 -15.48 10.83 14.62
C LYS A 81 -15.17 12.18 15.24
N ASP A 82 -16.17 12.87 15.78
CA ASP A 82 -15.92 14.09 16.56
C ASP A 82 -15.12 13.73 17.82
N THR A 83 -13.92 14.30 17.94
CA THR A 83 -13.06 14.13 19.11
C THR A 83 -12.58 15.51 19.56
N ASP A 84 -12.90 15.87 20.80
CA ASP A 84 -12.47 17.13 21.40
C ASP A 84 -10.96 17.13 21.71
N LYS A 85 -10.31 18.25 21.37
CA LYS A 85 -8.92 18.64 21.72
C LYS A 85 -7.83 17.63 21.31
N ILE A 86 -7.53 17.59 20.01
CA ILE A 86 -6.31 16.96 19.47
C ILE A 86 -5.18 18.01 19.44
N ALA A 87 -3.95 17.60 19.77
CA ALA A 87 -2.78 18.46 19.61
C ALA A 87 -2.56 18.82 18.13
N PRO A 88 -2.29 20.09 17.77
CA PRO A 88 -2.14 20.51 16.37
C PRO A 88 -1.10 19.73 15.58
N ASP A 89 -0.03 19.26 16.23
CA ASP A 89 1.02 18.48 15.60
C ASP A 89 0.59 17.03 15.31
N ALA A 90 -0.19 16.42 16.22
CA ALA A 90 -0.79 15.11 16.00
C ALA A 90 -1.83 15.15 14.86
N GLU A 91 -2.62 16.23 14.79
CA GLU A 91 -3.59 16.45 13.71
C GLU A 91 -2.91 16.59 12.34
N LYS A 92 -1.86 17.41 12.25
CA LYS A 92 -1.07 17.56 11.01
C LYS A 92 -0.45 16.24 10.57
N LEU A 93 0.12 15.49 11.51
CA LEU A 93 0.71 14.20 11.22
C LEU A 93 -0.35 13.19 10.73
N ALA A 94 -1.51 13.13 11.40
CA ALA A 94 -2.63 12.29 11.02
C ALA A 94 -3.16 12.63 9.62
N LYS A 95 -3.35 13.91 9.31
CA LYS A 95 -3.77 14.37 7.96
C LYS A 95 -2.79 13.90 6.90
N SER A 96 -1.51 14.12 7.16
CA SER A 96 -0.46 13.77 6.21
C SER A 96 -0.29 12.26 6.04
N LEU A 97 -0.59 11.45 7.06
CA LEU A 97 -0.66 9.99 6.94
C LEU A 97 -1.88 9.55 6.14
N LYS A 98 -3.05 10.14 6.43
CA LYS A 98 -4.29 9.84 5.72
C LYS A 98 -4.20 10.17 4.23
N GLU A 99 -3.65 11.32 3.87
CA GLU A 99 -3.39 11.68 2.46
C GLU A 99 -2.52 10.64 1.75
N ALA A 100 -1.49 10.12 2.43
CA ALA A 100 -0.61 9.11 1.85
C ALA A 100 -1.32 7.75 1.66
N HIS A 101 -2.11 7.31 2.65
CA HIS A 101 -2.93 6.11 2.54
C HIS A 101 -4.01 6.24 1.46
N ASP A 102 -4.73 7.36 1.45
CA ASP A 102 -5.78 7.63 0.47
C ASP A 102 -5.19 7.69 -0.96
N ALA A 103 -3.99 8.23 -1.15
CA ALA A 103 -3.29 8.22 -2.43
C ALA A 103 -2.91 6.80 -2.89
N ALA A 104 -2.44 5.94 -1.99
CA ALA A 104 -2.13 4.55 -2.29
C ALA A 104 -3.40 3.77 -2.68
N ILE A 105 -4.49 3.94 -1.92
CA ILE A 105 -5.80 3.33 -2.21
C ILE A 105 -6.35 3.82 -3.55
N ALA A 106 -6.28 5.13 -3.82
CA ALA A 106 -6.71 5.71 -5.10
C ALA A 106 -5.97 5.08 -6.29
N LYS A 107 -4.64 4.90 -6.18
CA LYS A 107 -3.87 4.25 -7.24
C LYS A 107 -4.18 2.78 -7.41
N ARG A 108 -4.44 2.06 -6.33
CA ARG A 108 -4.93 0.67 -6.41
C ARG A 108 -6.26 0.59 -7.17
N MET A 109 -7.22 1.45 -6.84
CA MET A 109 -8.51 1.51 -7.53
C MET A 109 -8.34 1.87 -9.02
N GLU A 110 -7.47 2.81 -9.35
CA GLU A 110 -7.14 3.19 -10.73
C GLU A 110 -6.55 2.01 -11.52
N ALA A 111 -5.66 1.22 -10.90
CA ALA A 111 -5.10 0.02 -11.51
C ALA A 111 -6.19 -1.03 -11.76
N GLU A 112 -7.05 -1.28 -10.77
CA GLU A 112 -8.17 -2.23 -10.87
C GLU A 112 -9.15 -1.84 -11.98
N GLU A 113 -9.54 -0.56 -12.05
CA GLU A 113 -10.40 -0.03 -13.12
C GLU A 113 -9.74 -0.18 -14.50
N THR A 114 -8.43 0.10 -14.59
CA THR A 114 -7.66 -0.05 -15.83
C THR A 114 -7.60 -1.50 -16.28
N PHE A 115 -7.39 -2.45 -15.37
CA PHE A 115 -7.45 -3.89 -15.67
C PHE A 115 -8.84 -4.33 -16.11
N GLU A 116 -9.90 -3.85 -15.46
CA GLU A 116 -11.27 -4.17 -15.86
C GLU A 116 -11.57 -3.66 -17.28
N LYS A 117 -11.17 -2.42 -17.59
CA LYS A 117 -11.29 -1.85 -18.95
C LYS A 117 -10.45 -2.63 -19.96
N ALA A 118 -9.24 -3.05 -19.58
CA ALA A 118 -8.36 -3.87 -20.40
C ALA A 118 -9.00 -5.21 -20.74
N GLU A 119 -9.63 -5.88 -19.78
CA GLU A 119 -10.36 -7.14 -20.01
C GLU A 119 -11.58 -6.92 -20.92
N LYS A 120 -12.40 -5.89 -20.67
CA LYS A 120 -13.57 -5.58 -21.50
C LYS A 120 -13.22 -5.27 -22.96
N ARG A 121 -12.08 -4.60 -23.18
CA ARG A 121 -11.59 -4.21 -24.51
C ARG A 121 -10.62 -5.21 -25.13
N MET A 122 -10.30 -6.29 -24.41
CA MET A 122 -9.24 -7.24 -24.77
C MET A 122 -7.91 -6.53 -25.13
N SER A 123 -7.57 -5.48 -24.39
CA SER A 123 -6.44 -4.60 -24.69
C SER A 123 -5.22 -4.91 -23.82
N VAL A 124 -4.15 -5.40 -24.45
CA VAL A 124 -2.88 -5.65 -23.76
C VAL A 124 -2.16 -4.36 -23.41
N SER A 125 -2.27 -3.31 -24.22
CA SER A 125 -1.64 -2.03 -23.89
C SER A 125 -2.22 -1.44 -22.61
N MET A 126 -3.54 -1.55 -22.41
CA MET A 126 -4.18 -1.13 -21.16
C MET A 126 -3.83 -2.06 -19.99
N ALA A 127 -3.64 -3.36 -20.23
CA ALA A 127 -3.14 -4.26 -19.19
C ALA A 127 -1.73 -3.89 -18.72
N ARG A 128 -0.85 -3.48 -19.64
CA ARG A 128 0.50 -3.00 -19.32
C ARG A 128 0.45 -1.69 -18.53
N GLU A 129 -0.43 -0.78 -18.93
CA GLU A 129 -0.71 0.46 -18.19
C GLU A 129 -1.20 0.15 -16.76
N GLY A 130 -2.16 -0.78 -16.61
CA GLY A 130 -2.62 -1.24 -15.30
C GLY A 130 -1.49 -1.81 -14.44
N CYS A 131 -0.52 -2.51 -15.05
CA CYS A 131 0.66 -2.99 -14.33
C CYS A 131 1.53 -1.82 -13.82
N GLN A 132 1.75 -0.80 -14.65
CA GLN A 132 2.51 0.39 -14.26
C GLN A 132 1.83 1.17 -13.13
N ILE A 133 0.50 1.35 -13.22
CA ILE A 133 -0.29 2.03 -12.20
C ILE A 133 -0.25 1.25 -10.88
N ALA A 134 -0.36 -0.08 -10.91
CA ALA A 134 -0.27 -0.91 -9.70
C ALA A 134 1.10 -0.79 -9.02
N MET A 135 2.20 -0.82 -9.79
CA MET A 135 3.54 -0.63 -9.25
C MET A 135 3.70 0.75 -8.58
N ALA A 136 3.18 1.80 -9.22
CA ALA A 136 3.16 3.14 -8.61
C ALA A 136 2.28 3.21 -7.34
N GLY A 137 1.18 2.45 -7.30
CA GLY A 137 0.36 2.29 -6.09
C GLY A 137 1.15 1.66 -4.93
N TRP A 138 1.93 0.60 -5.21
CA TRP A 138 2.80 -0.02 -4.21
C TRP A 138 3.90 0.93 -3.73
N ASP A 139 4.50 1.74 -4.62
CA ASP A 139 5.47 2.78 -4.24
C ASP A 139 4.85 3.78 -3.23
N LEU A 140 3.61 4.22 -3.48
CA LEU A 140 2.91 5.12 -2.57
C LEU A 140 2.57 4.46 -1.24
N HIS A 141 2.15 3.20 -1.25
CA HIS A 141 1.83 2.44 -0.03
C HIS A 141 3.07 2.24 0.84
N GLU A 142 4.19 1.87 0.22
CA GLU A 142 5.49 1.76 0.89
C GLU A 142 5.92 3.11 1.49
N ALA A 143 5.75 4.22 0.76
CA ALA A 143 6.04 5.56 1.28
C ALA A 143 5.14 5.93 2.48
N ALA A 144 3.85 5.55 2.45
CA ALA A 144 2.93 5.69 3.56
C ALA A 144 3.36 4.89 4.79
N ILE A 145 3.74 3.63 4.61
CA ILE A 145 4.25 2.77 5.69
C ILE A 145 5.49 3.39 6.33
N LYS A 146 6.44 3.88 5.52
CA LYS A 146 7.66 4.56 6.03
C LYS A 146 7.34 5.77 6.91
N LYS A 147 6.34 6.54 6.50
CA LYS A 147 5.86 7.71 7.24
C LYS A 147 5.20 7.29 8.55
N SER A 148 4.41 6.22 8.51
CA SER A 148 3.77 5.60 9.67
C SER A 148 4.78 5.05 10.67
N GLU A 149 5.83 4.39 10.20
CA GLU A 149 6.96 3.90 11.01
C GLU A 149 7.71 5.06 11.71
N THR A 150 7.96 6.14 10.98
CA THR A 150 8.57 7.36 11.53
C THR A 150 7.68 7.97 12.62
N ALA A 151 6.35 7.96 12.44
CA ALA A 151 5.39 8.42 13.43
C ALA A 151 5.37 7.52 14.67
N ALA A 152 5.41 6.19 14.49
CA ALA A 152 5.45 5.21 15.59
C ALA A 152 6.76 5.28 16.41
N SER A 153 7.85 5.74 15.80
CA SER A 153 9.17 5.85 16.43
C SER A 153 9.34 7.12 17.29
N LYS A 154 8.50 8.15 17.11
CA LYS A 154 8.55 9.43 17.83
C LYS A 154 7.87 9.39 19.22
N LYS A 155 7.96 8.26 19.93
CA LYS A 155 7.37 8.08 21.27
C LYS A 155 7.92 9.05 22.31
#